data_AF-A0A2K3JSA2-F1
#
_entry.id   AF-A0A2K3JSA2-F1
#
_cell.length_a   1.000
_cell.length_b   1.000
_cell.length_c   1.000
_cell.angle_alpha   90.00
_cell.angle_beta   90.00
_cell.angle_gamma   90.00
#
_symmetry.space_group_name_H-M   'P 1'
#
loop_
_entity.id
_entity.type
_entity.pdbx_description
1 polymer ?
#
loop_
_entity_poly.entity_id
_entity_poly.type
_entity_poly.pdbx_seq_one_letter_code
_entity_poly.pdbx_strand_id
1 'polypeptide(L)'
;PPLPWQLRFQIAAEIATGLLFLHQNKPEPIVHRDLKPGNILLDRNYVSKIGDVGLARLVPPSVQDTVTQYYMTSTAGTFCYIDPEYQQTGMLGIKSDIYSLGIMLLQIVTAKPPMGLTHHVSRSIDKGTFPDMLDPAVQDWPIEHALHFTKLALQCAEMRRKDRPDLGKVVLPELNKLRIFAEENMPMMMFRGQ
;
A
#
# COMPACT_ATOMS: atom_id res chain seq x y z
N PRO A 1 13.20 -11.98 -12.77
CA PRO A 1 13.54 -10.62 -13.26
C PRO A 1 12.84 -9.58 -12.37
N PRO A 2 13.41 -8.39 -12.14
CA PRO A 2 12.73 -7.33 -11.41
C PRO A 2 11.46 -6.88 -12.16
N LEU A 3 10.42 -6.51 -11.41
CA LEU A 3 9.22 -5.93 -12.01
C LEU A 3 9.54 -4.51 -12.52
N PRO A 4 9.19 -4.15 -13.77
CA PRO A 4 9.31 -2.79 -14.27
C PRO A 4 8.35 -1.85 -13.52
N TRP A 5 8.63 -0.55 -13.56
CA TRP A 5 7.84 0.45 -12.82
C TRP A 5 6.38 0.49 -13.24
N GLN A 6 6.08 0.19 -14.52
CA GLN A 6 4.72 0.18 -15.05
C GLN A 6 3.85 -0.84 -14.31
N LEU A 7 4.35 -2.08 -14.18
CA LEU A 7 3.65 -3.12 -13.43
C LEU A 7 3.54 -2.77 -11.95
N ARG A 8 4.53 -2.08 -11.36
CA ARG A 8 4.48 -1.65 -9.97
C ARG A 8 3.35 -0.65 -9.71
N PHE A 9 3.15 0.33 -10.60
CA PHE A 9 2.04 1.27 -10.51
C PHE A 9 0.68 0.57 -10.73
N GLN A 10 0.61 -0.38 -11.67
CA GLN A 10 -0.59 -1.19 -11.88
C GLN A 10 -0.96 -1.99 -10.63
N ILE A 11 -0.02 -2.76 -10.09
CA ILE A 11 -0.21 -3.57 -8.87
C ILE A 11 -0.66 -2.69 -7.71
N ALA A 12 -0.07 -1.52 -7.52
CA ALA A 12 -0.48 -0.59 -6.46
C ALA A 12 -1.95 -0.16 -6.59
N ALA A 13 -2.40 0.21 -7.79
CA ALA A 13 -3.78 0.60 -8.04
C ALA A 13 -4.76 -0.58 -7.86
N GLU A 14 -4.37 -1.79 -8.28
CA GLU A 14 -5.17 -3.00 -8.09
C GLU A 14 -5.32 -3.37 -6.60
N ILE A 15 -4.23 -3.31 -5.81
CA ILE A 15 -4.27 -3.50 -4.36
C ILE A 15 -5.23 -2.47 -3.73
N ALA A 16 -5.12 -1.19 -4.07
CA ALA A 16 -6.00 -0.16 -3.54
C ALA A 16 -7.47 -0.37 -3.95
N THR A 17 -7.71 -0.88 -5.16
CA THR A 17 -9.05 -1.24 -5.65
C THR A 17 -9.64 -2.39 -4.83
N GLY A 18 -8.89 -3.47 -4.64
CA GLY A 18 -9.31 -4.61 -3.84
C GLY A 18 -9.56 -4.23 -2.37
N LEU A 19 -8.70 -3.37 -1.82
CA LEU A 19 -8.85 -2.89 -0.45
C LEU A 19 -10.10 -2.01 -0.29
N LEU A 20 -10.38 -1.14 -1.26
CA LEU A 20 -11.58 -0.31 -1.26
C LEU A 20 -12.85 -1.17 -1.33
N PHE A 21 -12.83 -2.24 -2.14
CA PHE A 21 -13.93 -3.20 -2.20
C PHE A 21 -14.24 -3.81 -0.82
N LEU A 22 -13.21 -4.21 -0.06
CA LEU A 22 -13.39 -4.70 1.32
C LEU A 22 -13.98 -3.61 2.23
N HIS A 23 -13.46 -2.39 2.15
CA HIS A 23 -13.89 -1.26 2.98
C HIS A 23 -15.31 -0.77 2.66
N GLN A 24 -15.81 -1.01 1.45
CA GLN A 24 -17.16 -0.60 1.02
C GLN A 24 -18.23 -1.66 1.29
N ASN A 25 -17.84 -2.84 1.77
CA ASN A 25 -18.77 -3.91 2.10
C ASN A 25 -19.88 -3.44 3.06
N LYS A 26 -21.07 -4.02 2.91
CA LYS A 26 -22.27 -3.72 3.70
C LYS A 26 -22.81 -4.99 4.38
N PRO A 27 -23.43 -4.89 5.57
CA PRO A 27 -23.72 -3.67 6.33
C PRO A 27 -22.46 -3.00 6.90
N GLU A 28 -21.40 -3.78 7.13
CA GLU A 28 -20.16 -3.31 7.74
C GLU A 28 -18.93 -3.41 6.82
N PRO A 29 -18.01 -2.43 6.93
CA PRO A 29 -16.72 -2.50 6.26
C PRO A 29 -15.92 -3.71 6.78
N ILE A 30 -15.22 -4.36 5.87
CA ILE A 30 -14.25 -5.42 6.19
C ILE A 30 -12.87 -4.79 6.29
N VAL A 31 -12.23 -4.86 7.46
CA VAL A 31 -10.84 -4.42 7.66
C VAL A 31 -9.92 -5.64 7.51
N HIS A 32 -8.87 -5.53 6.69
CA HIS A 32 -7.96 -6.64 6.37
C HIS A 32 -7.03 -7.00 7.53
N ARG A 33 -6.46 -6.01 8.22
CA ARG A 33 -5.60 -6.11 9.42
C ARG A 33 -4.19 -6.64 9.24
N ASP A 34 -3.95 -7.45 8.22
CA ASP A 34 -2.62 -8.02 7.94
C ASP A 34 -2.17 -7.73 6.50
N LEU A 35 -2.39 -6.49 6.04
CA LEU A 35 -2.03 -6.10 4.69
C LEU A 35 -0.50 -5.96 4.61
N LYS A 36 0.16 -6.84 3.86
CA LYS A 36 1.62 -6.89 3.69
C LYS A 36 1.98 -7.56 2.35
N PRO A 37 3.22 -7.40 1.84
CA PRO A 37 3.60 -7.98 0.55
C PRO A 37 3.40 -9.50 0.46
N GLY A 38 3.63 -10.24 1.56
CA GLY A 38 3.41 -11.68 1.62
C GLY A 38 1.95 -12.12 1.43
N ASN A 39 1.00 -11.21 1.58
CA ASN A 39 -0.43 -11.45 1.39
C ASN A 39 -0.94 -10.88 0.06
N ILE A 40 -0.06 -10.39 -0.82
CA ILE A 40 -0.41 -10.01 -2.19
C ILE A 40 0.04 -11.10 -3.15
N LEU A 41 -0.92 -11.73 -3.81
CA LEU A 41 -0.68 -12.78 -4.80
C LEU A 41 -0.65 -12.16 -6.19
N LEU A 42 0.28 -12.60 -7.03
CA LEU A 42 0.36 -12.23 -8.44
C LEU A 42 0.08 -13.45 -9.30
N ASP A 43 -0.80 -13.32 -10.29
CA ASP A 43 -1.01 -14.38 -11.28
C ASP A 43 0.02 -14.32 -12.43
N ARG A 44 -0.15 -15.20 -13.42
CA ARG A 44 0.76 -15.31 -14.58
C ARG A 44 0.78 -14.04 -15.45
N ASN A 45 -0.24 -13.20 -15.35
CA ASN A 45 -0.38 -11.94 -16.07
C ASN A 45 -0.04 -10.74 -15.17
N TYR A 46 0.56 -10.97 -14.00
CA TYR A 46 0.86 -9.95 -12.99
C TYR A 46 -0.36 -9.21 -12.44
N VAL A 47 -1.57 -9.77 -12.60
CA VAL A 47 -2.76 -9.26 -11.92
C VAL A 47 -2.65 -9.60 -10.44
N SER A 48 -2.74 -8.57 -9.61
CA SER A 48 -2.62 -8.69 -8.16
C SER A 48 -3.94 -9.00 -7.47
N LYS A 49 -3.88 -9.81 -6.41
CA LYS A 49 -5.02 -10.19 -5.58
C LYS A 49 -4.63 -10.12 -4.11
N ILE A 50 -5.52 -9.57 -3.29
CA ILE A 50 -5.37 -9.59 -1.83
C ILE A 50 -5.73 -10.99 -1.33
N GLY A 51 -4.77 -11.66 -0.70
CA GLY A 51 -4.90 -12.96 -0.06
C GLY A 51 -4.88 -12.86 1.48
N ASP A 52 -5.00 -14.00 2.14
CA ASP A 52 -5.00 -14.14 3.60
C ASP A 52 -5.93 -13.19 4.36
N VAL A 53 -7.21 -13.20 3.96
CA VAL A 53 -8.31 -12.55 4.71
C VAL A 53 -8.68 -13.30 5.99
N GLY A 54 -7.84 -14.23 6.47
CA GLY A 54 -8.12 -15.06 7.66
C GLY A 54 -8.26 -14.28 8.96
N LEU A 55 -7.74 -13.04 8.99
CA LEU A 55 -7.90 -12.09 10.10
C LEU A 55 -8.95 -11.01 9.81
N ALA A 56 -9.56 -10.99 8.63
CA ALA A 56 -10.52 -9.98 8.24
C ALA A 56 -11.77 -10.08 9.13
N ARG A 57 -12.25 -8.93 9.61
CA ARG A 57 -13.47 -8.85 10.43
C ARG A 57 -14.38 -7.74 9.95
N LEU A 58 -15.69 -8.00 10.08
CA LEU A 58 -16.72 -6.99 10.04
C LEU A 58 -16.55 -6.05 11.26
N VAL A 59 -16.55 -4.75 11.04
CA VAL A 59 -16.53 -3.74 12.11
C VAL A 59 -17.92 -3.14 12.22
N PRO A 60 -18.76 -3.50 13.23
CA PRO A 60 -20.10 -2.96 13.37
C PRO A 60 -20.10 -1.44 13.59
N PRO A 61 -21.16 -0.70 13.22
CA PRO A 61 -21.15 0.76 13.17
C PRO A 61 -21.10 1.34 14.58
N SER A 62 -21.63 0.58 15.55
CA SER A 62 -21.59 0.88 16.99
C SER A 62 -20.22 0.64 17.64
N VAL A 63 -19.27 0.04 16.91
CA VAL A 63 -17.98 -0.44 17.44
C VAL A 63 -16.79 0.11 16.66
N GLN A 64 -17.04 1.05 15.73
CA GLN A 64 -16.01 1.72 14.92
C GLN A 64 -14.91 2.38 15.77
N ASP A 65 -15.20 2.59 17.06
CA ASP A 65 -14.29 3.16 18.06
C ASP A 65 -14.00 2.24 19.27
N THR A 66 -14.45 0.97 19.31
CA THR A 66 -14.37 0.13 20.54
C THR A 66 -13.88 -1.32 20.36
N VAL A 67 -13.47 -1.78 19.17
CA VAL A 67 -12.98 -3.17 19.00
C VAL A 67 -11.58 -3.36 19.58
N THR A 68 -11.53 -3.82 20.84
CA THR A 68 -10.36 -4.43 21.47
C THR A 68 -10.38 -5.94 21.20
N GLN A 69 -9.39 -6.46 20.47
CA GLN A 69 -8.77 -7.79 20.64
C GLN A 69 -7.96 -8.16 19.39
N TYR A 70 -6.64 -8.21 19.58
CA TYR A 70 -5.66 -8.71 18.63
C TYR A 70 -5.30 -10.15 19.00
N TYR A 71 -5.35 -11.07 18.04
CA TYR A 71 -4.63 -12.35 18.15
C TYR A 71 -3.25 -12.12 17.54
N MET A 72 -2.20 -12.23 18.35
CA MET A 72 -0.82 -12.09 17.89
C MET A 72 -0.50 -13.16 16.84
N THR A 73 -0.36 -12.76 15.56
CA THR A 73 0.35 -13.56 14.57
C THR A 73 1.85 -13.32 14.77
N SER A 74 2.47 -14.29 15.42
CA SER A 74 3.85 -14.34 15.89
C SER A 74 4.89 -14.43 14.75
N THR A 75 5.02 -13.38 13.94
CA THR A 75 6.18 -13.24 13.04
C THR A 75 6.77 -11.83 13.13
N ALA A 76 8.06 -11.77 13.47
CA ALA A 76 8.82 -10.53 13.72
C ALA A 76 8.77 -9.50 12.57
N GLY A 77 8.40 -9.91 11.34
CA GLY A 77 8.28 -9.04 10.17
C GLY A 77 6.94 -8.31 10.00
N THR A 78 5.90 -8.66 10.76
CA THR A 78 4.55 -8.06 10.62
C THR A 78 4.43 -6.70 11.31
N PHE A 79 5.24 -6.44 12.34
CA PHE A 79 5.15 -5.22 13.16
C PHE A 79 5.25 -3.90 12.37
N CYS A 80 6.05 -3.86 11.31
CA CYS A 80 6.25 -2.62 10.54
C CYS A 80 5.00 -2.20 9.74
N TYR A 81 4.03 -3.09 9.55
CA TYR A 81 2.77 -2.80 8.87
C TYR A 81 1.63 -2.52 9.85
N ILE A 82 1.86 -2.70 11.16
CA ILE A 82 0.85 -2.45 12.18
C ILE A 82 0.68 -0.95 12.36
N ASP A 83 -0.57 -0.50 12.25
CA ASP A 83 -0.94 0.88 12.53
C ASP A 83 -0.50 1.28 13.96
N PRO A 84 0.39 2.27 14.11
CA PRO A 84 0.92 2.66 15.42
C PRO A 84 -0.15 3.25 16.33
N GLU A 85 -1.17 3.92 15.78
CA GLU A 85 -2.30 4.44 16.56
C GLU A 85 -3.20 3.28 17.04
N TYR A 86 -3.43 2.27 16.20
CA TYR A 86 -4.11 1.03 16.61
C TYR A 86 -3.33 0.31 17.72
N GLN A 87 -2.01 0.18 17.59
CA GLN A 87 -1.18 -0.46 18.61
C GLN A 87 -1.27 0.24 19.97
N GLN A 88 -1.39 1.58 19.96
CA GLN A 88 -1.47 2.38 21.19
C GLN A 88 -2.88 2.42 21.80
N THR A 89 -3.90 2.57 20.95
CA THR A 89 -5.29 2.84 21.40
C THR A 89 -6.16 1.59 21.43
N GLY A 90 -5.74 0.52 20.74
CA GLY A 90 -6.58 -0.64 20.44
C GLY A 90 -7.67 -0.37 19.40
N MET A 91 -7.81 0.85 18.88
CA MET A 91 -8.88 1.21 17.95
C MET A 91 -8.52 0.83 16.52
N LEU A 92 -9.15 -0.22 16.01
CA LEU A 92 -8.97 -0.66 14.64
C LEU A 92 -10.04 -0.07 13.72
N GLY A 93 -9.63 0.41 12.54
CA GLY A 93 -10.57 0.78 11.49
C GLY A 93 -9.97 0.69 10.10
N ILE A 94 -10.73 1.11 9.08
CA ILE A 94 -10.28 1.12 7.68
C ILE A 94 -8.97 1.89 7.48
N LYS A 95 -8.73 2.94 8.29
CA LYS A 95 -7.49 3.74 8.27
C LYS A 95 -6.26 2.99 8.76
N SER A 96 -6.43 1.88 9.49
CA SER A 96 -5.31 1.01 9.87
C SER A 96 -4.76 0.27 8.66
N ASP A 97 -5.63 -0.22 7.76
CA ASP A 97 -5.18 -0.81 6.49
C ASP A 97 -4.52 0.24 5.57
N ILE A 98 -4.93 1.52 5.66
CA ILE A 98 -4.29 2.60 4.89
C ILE A 98 -2.85 2.83 5.31
N TYR A 99 -2.55 2.69 6.61
CA TYR A 99 -1.17 2.74 7.09
C TYR A 99 -0.34 1.61 6.49
N SER A 100 -0.84 0.37 6.60
CA SER A 100 -0.18 -0.81 6.05
C SER A 100 0.03 -0.69 4.53
N LEU A 101 -0.97 -0.18 3.80
CA LEU A 101 -0.88 0.13 2.38
C LEU A 101 0.25 1.14 2.11
N GLY A 102 0.34 2.22 2.88
CA GLY A 102 1.41 3.22 2.74
C GLY A 102 2.81 2.60 2.84
N ILE A 103 3.04 1.74 3.84
CA ILE A 103 4.30 1.01 3.99
C ILE A 103 4.59 0.13 2.78
N MET A 104 3.60 -0.62 2.31
CA MET A 104 3.74 -1.45 1.11
C MET A 104 4.06 -0.66 -0.15
N LEU A 105 3.38 0.46 -0.37
CA LEU A 105 3.63 1.33 -1.52
C LEU A 105 5.10 1.84 -1.48
N LEU A 106 5.60 2.25 -0.32
CA LEU A 106 7.02 2.62 -0.17
C LEU A 106 7.96 1.47 -0.53
N GLN A 107 7.63 0.23 -0.18
CA GLN A 107 8.44 -0.92 -0.57
C GLN A 107 8.34 -1.23 -2.06
N ILE A 108 7.17 -1.06 -2.68
CA ILE A 108 7.00 -1.25 -4.12
C ILE A 108 7.97 -0.36 -4.90
N VAL A 109 8.12 0.90 -4.50
CA VAL A 109 8.98 1.86 -5.24
C VAL A 109 10.46 1.76 -4.88
N THR A 110 10.79 1.38 -3.64
CA THR A 110 12.18 1.34 -3.16
C THR A 110 12.84 -0.04 -3.16
N ALA A 111 12.05 -1.12 -3.14
CA ALA A 111 12.48 -2.48 -2.83
C ALA A 111 13.26 -2.63 -1.51
N LYS A 112 13.12 -1.68 -0.57
CA LYS A 112 13.81 -1.67 0.73
C LYS A 112 12.97 -2.34 1.83
N PRO A 113 13.60 -2.85 2.91
CA PRO A 113 12.88 -3.34 4.09
C PRO A 113 12.03 -2.23 4.73
N PRO A 114 10.91 -2.59 5.41
CA PRO A 114 9.96 -1.59 5.91
C PRO A 114 10.44 -0.86 7.17
N MET A 115 11.40 -1.43 7.91
CA MET A 115 11.92 -0.84 9.15
C MET A 115 12.58 0.53 8.89
N GLY A 116 12.04 1.59 9.50
CA GLY A 116 12.55 2.97 9.35
C GLY A 116 12.34 3.57 7.95
N LEU A 117 11.63 2.88 7.05
CA LEU A 117 11.55 3.25 5.64
C LEU A 117 10.94 4.64 5.41
N THR A 118 9.84 4.95 6.10
CA THR A 118 9.16 6.26 6.03
C THR A 118 10.12 7.42 6.33
N HIS A 119 10.90 7.29 7.40
CA HIS A 119 11.89 8.30 7.80
C HIS A 119 13.02 8.43 6.78
N HIS A 120 13.57 7.32 6.28
CA HIS A 120 14.63 7.36 5.28
C HIS A 120 14.18 8.00 3.97
N VAL A 121 12.97 7.66 3.50
CA VAL A 121 12.38 8.22 2.29
C VAL A 121 12.08 9.71 2.46
N SER A 122 11.40 10.11 3.54
CA SER A 122 11.10 11.53 3.81
C SER A 122 12.37 12.37 3.83
N ARG A 123 13.39 11.92 4.58
CA ARG A 123 14.68 12.61 4.66
C ARG A 123 15.37 12.73 3.30
N SER A 124 15.25 11.72 2.45
CA SER A 124 15.83 11.73 1.12
C SER A 124 15.13 12.73 0.20
N ILE A 125 13.79 12.82 0.29
CA ILE A 125 12.99 13.85 -0.42
C ILE A 125 13.41 15.25 0.03
N ASP A 126 13.49 15.50 1.34
CA ASP A 126 13.87 16.81 1.90
C ASP A 126 15.28 17.24 1.46
N LYS A 127 16.18 16.27 1.27
CA LYS A 127 17.56 16.50 0.80
C LYS A 127 17.70 16.56 -0.72
N GLY A 128 16.63 16.33 -1.48
CA GLY A 128 16.69 16.27 -2.96
C GLY A 128 17.43 15.04 -3.50
N THR A 129 17.54 13.97 -2.71
CA THR A 129 18.25 12.70 -3.06
C THR A 129 17.28 11.55 -3.32
N PHE A 130 16.00 11.85 -3.53
CA PHE A 130 14.95 10.84 -3.71
C PHE A 130 15.27 9.75 -4.76
N PRO A 131 15.89 10.05 -5.92
CA PRO A 131 16.24 9.02 -6.90
C PRO A 131 17.07 7.87 -6.31
N ASP A 132 17.92 8.13 -5.31
CA ASP A 132 18.76 7.12 -4.63
C ASP A 132 17.93 6.16 -3.74
N MET A 133 16.65 6.47 -3.51
CA MET A 133 15.72 5.61 -2.79
C MET A 133 15.02 4.60 -3.68
N LEU A 134 14.93 4.87 -4.98
CA LEU A 134 14.26 4.00 -5.94
C LEU A 134 14.98 2.66 -6.07
N ASP A 135 14.23 1.62 -6.43
CA ASP A 135 14.81 0.31 -6.68
C ASP A 135 15.83 0.39 -7.83
N PRO A 136 17.13 0.13 -7.57
CA PRO A 136 18.18 0.24 -8.58
C PRO A 136 18.09 -0.85 -9.67
N ALA A 137 17.27 -1.88 -9.46
CA ALA A 137 17.03 -2.92 -10.47
C ALA A 137 16.14 -2.41 -11.63
N VAL A 138 15.48 -1.26 -11.47
CA VAL A 138 14.71 -0.57 -12.52
C VAL A 138 15.47 0.71 -12.88
N GLN A 139 15.89 0.83 -14.13
CA GLN A 139 16.83 1.88 -14.57
C GLN A 139 16.13 3.14 -15.12
N ASP A 140 14.88 3.00 -15.54
CA ASP A 140 14.11 3.96 -16.33
C ASP A 140 12.94 4.57 -15.53
N TRP A 141 13.11 4.75 -14.23
CA TRP A 141 12.05 5.32 -13.38
C TRP A 141 11.60 6.71 -13.85
N PRO A 142 10.29 6.95 -14.01
CA PRO A 142 9.74 8.28 -14.23
C PRO A 142 9.78 9.07 -12.92
N ILE A 143 10.89 9.77 -12.66
CA ILE A 143 11.22 10.37 -11.35
C ILE A 143 10.09 11.22 -10.77
N GLU A 144 9.44 12.06 -11.58
CA GLU A 144 8.33 12.90 -11.12
C GLU A 144 7.12 12.10 -10.65
N HIS A 145 6.73 11.07 -11.41
CA HIS A 145 5.59 10.20 -11.09
C HIS A 145 5.92 9.28 -9.91
N ALA A 146 7.16 8.79 -9.83
CA ALA A 146 7.65 8.02 -8.69
C ALA A 146 7.68 8.86 -7.41
N LEU A 147 8.04 10.15 -7.50
CA LEU A 147 8.00 11.08 -6.38
C LEU A 147 6.56 11.34 -5.93
N HIS A 148 5.62 11.54 -6.87
CA HIS A 148 4.19 11.69 -6.57
C HIS A 148 3.63 10.46 -5.86
N PHE A 149 3.89 9.27 -6.42
CA PHE A 149 3.56 7.99 -5.81
C PHE A 149 4.09 7.86 -4.38
N THR A 150 5.36 8.23 -4.19
CA THR A 150 6.04 8.12 -2.88
C THR A 150 5.46 9.09 -1.85
N LYS A 151 5.14 10.33 -2.26
CA LYS A 151 4.50 11.31 -1.37
C LYS A 151 3.11 10.84 -0.93
N LEU A 152 2.32 10.28 -1.85
CA LEU A 152 1.03 9.68 -1.52
C LEU A 152 1.20 8.50 -0.53
N ALA A 153 2.21 7.66 -0.73
CA ALA A 153 2.52 6.56 0.17
C ALA A 153 2.92 7.04 1.58
N LEU A 154 3.72 8.10 1.68
CA LEU A 154 4.07 8.74 2.95
C LEU A 154 2.83 9.28 3.68
N GLN A 155 1.92 9.95 2.97
CA GLN A 155 0.65 10.43 3.53
C GLN A 155 -0.22 9.28 4.06
N CYS A 156 -0.23 8.14 3.37
CA CYS A 156 -0.92 6.93 3.84
C CYS A 156 -0.31 6.38 5.13
N ALA A 157 1.02 6.48 5.27
CA ALA A 157 1.79 6.02 6.42
C ALA A 157 1.91 7.04 7.56
N GLU A 158 1.06 8.07 7.59
CA GLU A 158 1.03 9.06 8.68
C GLU A 158 0.73 8.40 10.03
N MET A 159 1.40 8.89 11.08
CA MET A 159 1.28 8.31 12.42
C MET A 159 -0.13 8.47 12.98
N ARG A 160 -0.79 9.60 12.69
CA ARG A 160 -2.15 9.88 13.15
C ARG A 160 -3.17 9.47 12.09
N ARG A 161 -4.17 8.69 12.49
CA ARG A 161 -5.29 8.18 11.68
C ARG A 161 -6.03 9.27 10.91
N LYS A 162 -6.18 10.44 11.53
CA LYS A 162 -6.88 11.60 10.96
C LYS A 162 -6.12 12.29 9.83
N ASP A 163 -4.80 12.14 9.78
CA ASP A 163 -3.95 12.77 8.75
C ASP A 163 -3.83 11.88 7.50
N ARG A 164 -4.14 10.58 7.63
CA ARG A 164 -4.15 9.64 6.50
C ARG A 164 -5.25 10.02 5.50
N PRO A 165 -5.00 9.98 4.19
CA PRO A 165 -6.00 10.29 3.18
C PRO A 165 -7.15 9.27 3.16
N ASP A 166 -8.24 9.65 2.49
CA ASP A 166 -9.35 8.74 2.20
C ASP A 166 -9.00 7.84 1.00
N LEU A 167 -9.24 6.53 1.14
CA LEU A 167 -8.88 5.55 0.12
C LEU A 167 -9.63 5.77 -1.21
N GLY A 168 -10.94 5.98 -1.14
CA GLY A 168 -11.79 6.10 -2.34
C GLY A 168 -11.77 7.49 -2.96
N LYS A 169 -11.57 8.53 -2.16
CA LYS A 169 -11.63 9.93 -2.63
C LYS A 169 -10.27 10.50 -3.04
N VAL A 170 -9.17 9.98 -2.49
CA VAL A 170 -7.82 10.52 -2.72
C VAL A 170 -6.87 9.45 -3.23
N VAL A 171 -6.64 8.40 -2.45
CA VAL A 171 -5.56 7.43 -2.75
C VAL A 171 -5.80 6.69 -4.06
N LEU A 172 -6.96 6.06 -4.22
CA LEU A 172 -7.26 5.28 -5.42
C LEU A 172 -7.34 6.15 -6.69
N PRO A 173 -7.97 7.34 -6.70
CA PRO A 173 -7.92 8.24 -7.85
C PRO A 173 -6.49 8.61 -8.28
N GLU A 174 -5.60 8.92 -7.34
CA GLU A 174 -4.20 9.25 -7.67
C GLU A 174 -3.42 8.03 -8.18
N LEU A 175 -3.60 6.86 -7.56
CA LEU A 175 -3.00 5.61 -8.05
C LEU A 175 -3.52 5.22 -9.44
N ASN A 176 -4.79 5.47 -9.75
CA ASN A 176 -5.35 5.23 -11.08
C ASN A 176 -4.75 6.15 -12.15
N LYS A 177 -4.48 7.42 -11.84
CA LYS A 177 -3.75 8.31 -12.77
C LYS A 177 -2.36 7.75 -13.09
N LEU A 178 -1.65 7.26 -12.08
CA LEU A 178 -0.34 6.65 -12.24
C LEU A 178 -0.40 5.32 -13.00
N ARG A 179 -1.46 4.52 -12.80
CA ARG A 179 -1.71 3.31 -13.58
C ARG A 179 -1.95 3.63 -15.06
N ILE A 180 -2.79 4.62 -15.38
CA ILE A 180 -3.05 5.02 -16.78
C ILE A 180 -1.75 5.45 -17.45
N PHE A 181 -0.96 6.29 -16.76
CA PHE A 181 0.36 6.69 -17.24
C PHE A 181 1.29 5.48 -17.47
N ALA A 182 1.26 4.48 -16.57
CA ALA A 182 2.02 3.24 -16.75
C ALA A 182 1.55 2.41 -17.95
N GLU A 183 0.25 2.29 -18.18
CA GLU A 183 -0.34 1.57 -19.31
C GLU A 183 0.07 2.20 -20.65
N GLU A 184 0.03 3.54 -20.75
CA GLU A 184 0.45 4.30 -21.93
C GLU A 184 1.95 4.14 -22.26
N ASN A 185 2.77 3.83 -21.24
CA ASN A 185 4.21 3.67 -21.36
C ASN A 185 4.66 2.21 -21.21
N MET A 186 3.73 1.25 -21.29
CA MET A 186 4.05 -0.16 -21.17
C MET A 186 4.71 -0.67 -22.46
N PRO A 187 5.88 -1.34 -22.40
CA PRO A 187 6.55 -1.83 -23.59
C PRO A 187 5.66 -2.82 -24.35
N MET A 188 5.54 -2.63 -25.67
CA MET A 188 4.71 -3.45 -26.56
C MET A 188 5.00 -4.96 -26.48
N MET A 189 6.19 -5.35 -26.00
CA MET A 189 6.59 -6.75 -25.81
C MET A 189 5.87 -7.46 -24.66
N MET A 190 5.27 -6.76 -23.69
CA MET A 190 4.52 -7.40 -22.61
C MET A 190 3.09 -7.82 -23.00
N PHE A 191 2.53 -7.28 -24.10
CA PHE A 191 1.21 -7.67 -24.62
C PHE A 191 1.24 -8.93 -25.48
N ARG A 192 2.42 -9.47 -25.80
CA ARG A 192 2.57 -10.71 -26.58
C ARG A 192 2.83 -11.87 -25.63
N GLY A 193 1.77 -12.36 -25.00
CA GLY A 193 1.74 -13.75 -24.54
C GLY A 193 1.88 -14.67 -25.76
N GLN A 194 2.89 -15.54 -25.73
CA GLN A 194 3.00 -16.70 -26.62
C GLN A 194 1.87 -17.70 -26.33
#